data_AF-A0A6I9NAC2-F1
#
_entry.id   AF-A0A6I9NAC2-F1
#
_cell.length_a   1.000
_cell.length_b   1.000
_cell.length_c   1.000
_cell.angle_alpha   90.00
_cell.angle_beta   90.00
_cell.angle_gamma   90.00
#
_symmetry.space_group_name_H-M   'P 1'
#
loop_
_entity.id
_entity.type
_entity.pdbx_description
1 polymer ?
#
loop_
_entity_poly.entity_id
_entity_poly.type
_entity_poly.pdbx_seq_one_letter_code
_entity_poly.pdbx_strand_id
1 'polypeptide(L)'
;MPVAVSPKKHREDDVNYNLHFRMINEQQVDDICLDFFYKPHTITLLTVTVLSLMYFAFTRDDEQSDNNLRVGLLVVVSFFLVISILAFPNGPFTRPHPAVWRVVFGLSVLYFLFLVFLLFLNWDQVKLLMYWLDPNLRYAKREADIMEYAVNCTVITWERILTHFDIFALGHFAGWAVKALLIRSYGLCWTISITWELTELIFMHLLPNFAECWWDQVILDILLCNGGGIWIGMTACRYLEMRTYHWASIKSVWLLFLIFNFYLFFTLSLNT
;
A
#
# COMPACT_ATOMS: atom_id res chain seq x y z
N MET A 1 -49.31 28.41 -18.50
CA MET A 1 -48.48 27.66 -19.46
C MET A 1 -47.47 26.85 -18.65
N PRO A 2 -47.54 25.52 -18.61
CA PRO A 2 -46.51 24.72 -17.97
C PRO A 2 -45.29 24.68 -18.88
N VAL A 3 -44.12 25.03 -18.34
CA VAL A 3 -42.83 24.98 -19.04
C VAL A 3 -42.50 23.52 -19.30
N ALA A 4 -42.53 23.11 -20.57
CA ALA A 4 -42.09 21.79 -20.99
C ALA A 4 -40.58 21.67 -20.73
N VAL A 5 -40.22 20.92 -19.68
CA VAL A 5 -38.84 20.53 -19.43
C VAL A 5 -38.41 19.63 -20.60
N SER A 6 -37.41 20.08 -21.35
CA SER A 6 -36.92 19.38 -22.54
C SER A 6 -36.45 17.96 -22.18
N PRO A 7 -37.06 16.89 -22.75
CA PRO A 7 -36.71 15.51 -22.43
C PRO A 7 -35.31 15.10 -22.92
N LYS A 8 -34.68 15.91 -23.79
CA LYS A 8 -33.31 15.65 -24.26
C LYS A 8 -32.26 15.86 -23.17
N LYS A 9 -32.43 16.90 -22.33
CA LYS A 9 -31.42 17.26 -21.32
C LYS A 9 -31.32 16.19 -20.22
N HIS A 10 -32.47 15.71 -19.73
CA HIS A 10 -32.52 14.63 -18.74
C HIS A 10 -31.89 13.32 -19.27
N ARG A 11 -32.12 13.00 -20.54
CA ARG A 11 -31.56 11.79 -21.17
C ARG A 11 -30.05 11.90 -21.39
N GLU A 12 -29.52 13.07 -21.72
CA GLU A 12 -28.07 13.30 -21.82
C GLU A 12 -27.39 13.22 -20.45
N ASP A 13 -28.01 13.77 -19.42
CA ASP A 13 -27.51 13.71 -18.04
C ASP A 13 -27.51 12.26 -17.50
N ASP A 14 -28.56 11.47 -17.80
CA ASP A 14 -28.65 10.05 -17.43
C ASP A 14 -27.61 9.20 -18.18
N VAL A 15 -27.39 9.45 -19.47
CA VAL A 15 -26.37 8.74 -20.27
C VAL A 15 -24.97 9.08 -19.76
N ASN A 16 -24.71 10.36 -19.46
CA ASN A 16 -23.43 10.80 -18.92
C ASN A 16 -23.20 10.22 -17.51
N TYR A 17 -24.24 10.18 -16.65
CA TYR A 17 -24.16 9.55 -15.35
C TYR A 17 -23.90 8.04 -15.45
N ASN A 18 -24.61 7.32 -16.31
CA ASN A 18 -24.39 5.89 -16.51
C ASN A 18 -23.02 5.60 -17.13
N LEU A 19 -22.56 6.44 -18.07
CA LEU A 19 -21.24 6.33 -18.66
C LEU A 19 -20.16 6.60 -17.61
N HIS A 20 -20.32 7.64 -16.80
CA HIS A 20 -19.41 7.97 -15.70
C HIS A 20 -19.40 6.89 -14.62
N PHE A 21 -20.57 6.31 -14.29
CA PHE A 21 -20.69 5.19 -13.35
C PHE A 21 -20.02 3.93 -13.90
N ARG A 22 -20.19 3.62 -15.20
CA ARG A 22 -19.47 2.52 -15.86
C ARG A 22 -17.97 2.81 -15.92
N MET A 23 -17.53 4.03 -16.19
CA MET A 23 -16.10 4.36 -16.21
C MET A 23 -15.44 4.26 -14.83
N ILE A 24 -16.17 4.56 -13.75
CA ILE A 24 -15.67 4.44 -12.38
C ILE A 24 -15.65 2.97 -11.93
N ASN A 25 -16.71 2.21 -12.21
CA ASN A 25 -16.82 0.83 -11.73
C ASN A 25 -16.18 -0.20 -12.67
N GLU A 26 -16.07 0.10 -13.96
CA GLU A 26 -15.49 -0.74 -15.00
C GLU A 26 -14.54 0.13 -15.83
N GLN A 27 -13.33 0.38 -15.32
CA GLN A 27 -12.24 0.73 -16.23
C GLN A 27 -12.02 -0.46 -17.17
N GLN A 28 -12.65 -0.39 -18.34
CA GLN A 28 -12.65 -1.45 -19.33
C GLN A 28 -11.20 -1.73 -19.74
N VAL A 29 -10.74 -2.96 -19.50
CA VAL A 29 -9.42 -3.41 -19.93
C VAL A 29 -9.58 -3.92 -21.36
N ASP A 30 -9.01 -3.20 -22.31
CA ASP A 30 -8.95 -3.65 -23.71
C ASP A 30 -7.95 -4.83 -23.83
N ASP A 31 -8.29 -5.81 -24.67
CA ASP A 31 -7.53 -7.02 -25.01
C ASP A 31 -7.22 -7.96 -23.82
N ILE A 32 -8.24 -8.74 -23.42
CA ILE A 32 -8.13 -9.75 -22.37
C ILE A 32 -7.65 -11.09 -22.99
N CYS A 33 -6.47 -11.57 -22.60
CA CYS A 33 -5.97 -12.89 -23.04
C CYS A 33 -6.71 -14.08 -22.39
N LEU A 34 -7.41 -13.88 -21.27
CA LEU A 34 -8.12 -14.92 -20.52
C LEU A 34 -9.50 -14.43 -20.03
N ASP A 35 -10.50 -14.47 -20.91
CA ASP A 35 -11.87 -13.99 -20.64
C ASP A 35 -12.54 -14.61 -19.41
N PHE A 36 -12.11 -15.82 -19.04
CA PHE A 36 -12.63 -16.52 -17.86
C PHE A 36 -12.39 -15.75 -16.55
N PHE A 37 -11.21 -15.13 -16.38
CA PHE A 37 -10.86 -14.44 -15.13
C PHE A 37 -11.55 -13.08 -14.97
N TYR A 38 -12.02 -12.50 -16.07
CA TYR A 38 -12.69 -11.19 -16.09
C TYR A 38 -14.21 -11.28 -15.94
N LYS A 39 -14.79 -12.49 -15.96
CA LYS A 39 -16.22 -12.68 -15.67
C LYS A 39 -16.47 -12.76 -14.16
N PRO A 40 -17.47 -12.02 -13.63
CA PRO A 40 -17.79 -12.05 -12.21
C PRO A 40 -18.42 -13.39 -11.81
N HIS A 41 -17.64 -14.21 -11.10
CA HIS A 41 -18.03 -15.51 -10.57
C HIS A 41 -18.48 -15.42 -9.09
N THR A 42 -19.27 -14.39 -8.77
CA THR A 42 -19.61 -14.00 -7.39
C THR A 42 -20.32 -15.11 -6.61
N ILE A 43 -21.33 -15.75 -7.20
CA ILE A 43 -22.12 -16.80 -6.53
C ILE A 43 -21.25 -18.03 -6.27
N THR A 44 -20.46 -18.46 -7.26
CA THR A 44 -19.58 -19.63 -7.12
C THR A 44 -18.51 -19.40 -6.06
N LEU A 45 -17.90 -18.20 -6.03
CA LEU A 45 -16.86 -17.88 -5.04
C LEU A 45 -17.44 -17.84 -3.62
N LEU A 46 -18.63 -17.23 -3.44
CA LEU A 46 -19.30 -17.20 -2.15
C LEU A 46 -19.65 -18.60 -1.66
N THR A 47 -20.24 -19.44 -2.52
CA THR A 47 -20.60 -20.82 -2.16
C THR A 47 -19.38 -21.66 -1.79
N VAL A 48 -18.30 -21.60 -2.59
CA VAL A 48 -17.05 -22.31 -2.28
C VAL A 48 -16.47 -21.84 -0.95
N THR A 49 -16.51 -20.54 -0.67
CA THR A 49 -15.97 -19.98 0.57
C THR A 49 -16.77 -20.42 1.79
N VAL A 50 -18.11 -20.40 1.72
CA VAL A 50 -18.98 -20.88 2.82
C VAL A 50 -18.80 -22.38 3.06
N LEU A 51 -18.74 -23.19 2.00
CA LEU A 51 -18.51 -24.63 2.14
C LEU A 51 -17.12 -24.94 2.71
N SER A 52 -16.09 -24.20 2.29
CA SER A 52 -14.75 -24.32 2.84
C SER A 52 -14.72 -23.98 4.33
N LEU A 53 -15.41 -22.91 4.75
CA LEU A 53 -15.55 -22.56 6.17
C LEU A 53 -16.22 -23.66 6.97
N MET A 54 -17.33 -24.20 6.46
CA MET A 54 -18.03 -25.31 7.11
C MET A 54 -17.12 -26.52 7.24
N TYR A 55 -16.41 -26.90 6.18
CA TYR A 55 -15.46 -28.01 6.21
C TYR A 55 -14.41 -27.83 7.32
N PHE A 56 -13.68 -26.71 7.32
CA PHE A 56 -12.67 -26.44 8.35
C PHE A 56 -13.25 -26.39 9.77
N ALA A 57 -14.47 -25.89 9.95
CA ALA A 57 -15.12 -25.85 11.24
C ALA A 57 -15.44 -27.25 11.79
N PHE A 58 -15.75 -28.22 10.91
CA PHE A 58 -16.14 -29.56 11.33
C PHE A 58 -15.01 -30.60 11.35
N THR A 59 -13.92 -30.38 10.60
CA THR A 59 -12.83 -31.37 10.49
C THR A 59 -11.59 -31.03 11.30
N ARG A 60 -11.52 -29.82 11.88
CA ARG A 60 -10.34 -29.40 12.63
C ARG A 60 -10.38 -29.93 14.05
N ASP A 61 -9.23 -30.39 14.51
CA ASP A 61 -8.94 -30.63 15.92
C ASP A 61 -8.91 -29.30 16.70
N ASP A 62 -9.54 -29.28 17.87
CA ASP A 62 -9.67 -28.12 18.74
C ASP A 62 -9.01 -28.30 20.12
N GLU A 63 -8.18 -29.33 20.32
CA GLU A 63 -7.52 -29.59 21.60
C GLU A 63 -6.60 -28.44 22.06
N GLN A 64 -5.85 -27.79 21.15
CA GLN A 64 -4.87 -26.75 21.50
C GLN A 64 -5.39 -25.34 21.27
N SER A 65 -5.71 -24.61 22.34
CA SER A 65 -6.33 -23.26 22.28
C SER A 65 -5.51 -22.24 21.49
N ASP A 66 -4.18 -22.30 21.55
CA ASP A 66 -3.31 -21.35 20.86
C ASP A 66 -3.32 -21.54 19.34
N ASN A 67 -3.29 -22.81 18.90
CA ASN A 67 -3.44 -23.16 17.50
C ASN A 67 -4.85 -22.80 17.00
N ASN A 68 -5.86 -22.98 17.86
CA ASN A 68 -7.23 -22.63 17.54
C ASN A 68 -7.39 -21.15 17.20
N LEU A 69 -6.75 -20.28 17.97
CA LEU A 69 -6.73 -18.83 17.78
C LEU A 69 -6.00 -18.45 16.48
N ARG A 70 -4.81 -19.01 16.22
CA ARG A 70 -4.03 -18.73 15.00
C ARG A 70 -4.80 -19.09 13.75
N VAL A 71 -5.36 -20.29 13.71
CA VAL A 71 -6.18 -20.74 12.58
C VAL A 71 -7.46 -19.92 12.46
N GLY A 72 -8.11 -19.58 13.57
CA GLY A 72 -9.29 -18.71 13.56
C GLY A 72 -9.02 -17.35 12.94
N LEU A 73 -7.92 -16.69 13.32
CA LEU A 73 -7.49 -15.43 12.72
C LEU A 73 -7.18 -15.57 11.22
N LEU A 74 -6.46 -16.63 10.82
CA LEU A 74 -6.14 -16.89 9.42
C LEU A 74 -7.41 -17.05 8.57
N VAL A 75 -8.41 -17.76 9.11
CA VAL A 75 -9.70 -17.97 8.44
C VAL A 75 -10.49 -16.67 8.33
N VAL A 76 -10.54 -15.84 9.37
CA VAL A 76 -11.20 -14.52 9.33
C VAL A 76 -10.54 -13.62 8.29
N VAL A 77 -9.21 -13.54 8.27
CA VAL A 77 -8.46 -12.77 7.27
C VAL A 77 -8.75 -13.29 5.86
N SER A 78 -8.68 -14.60 5.65
CA SER A 78 -8.96 -15.22 4.34
C SER A 78 -10.36 -14.90 3.85
N PHE A 79 -11.37 -15.02 4.73
CA PHE A 79 -12.75 -14.69 4.40
C PHE A 79 -12.92 -13.21 4.04
N PHE A 80 -12.31 -12.32 4.83
CA PHE A 80 -12.33 -10.88 4.55
C PHE A 80 -11.73 -10.56 3.18
N LEU A 81 -10.63 -11.21 2.79
CA LEU A 81 -10.01 -11.00 1.46
C LEU A 81 -10.91 -11.51 0.31
N VAL A 82 -11.65 -12.59 0.51
CA VAL A 82 -12.66 -13.00 -0.47
C VAL A 82 -13.76 -11.95 -0.60
N ILE A 83 -14.27 -11.43 0.52
CA ILE A 83 -15.26 -10.34 0.51
C ILE A 83 -14.68 -9.09 -0.15
N SER A 84 -13.41 -8.76 0.08
CA SER A 84 -12.76 -7.60 -0.53
C SER A 84 -12.73 -7.73 -2.05
N ILE A 85 -12.43 -8.92 -2.59
CA ILE A 85 -12.50 -9.19 -4.03
C ILE A 85 -13.92 -8.97 -4.58
N LEU A 86 -14.95 -9.40 -3.86
CA LEU A 86 -16.33 -9.37 -4.33
C LEU A 86 -17.00 -7.99 -4.21
N ALA A 87 -16.77 -7.29 -3.09
CA ALA A 87 -17.55 -6.12 -2.70
C ALA A 87 -16.83 -4.79 -2.93
N PHE A 88 -15.49 -4.78 -2.96
CA PHE A 88 -14.76 -3.52 -3.09
C PHE A 88 -14.79 -2.99 -4.53
N PRO A 89 -14.94 -1.67 -4.70
CA PRO A 89 -14.95 -1.05 -6.02
C PRO A 89 -13.60 -1.19 -6.71
N ASN A 90 -13.59 -1.05 -8.03
CA ASN A 90 -12.34 -1.00 -8.78
C ASN A 90 -11.61 0.31 -8.48
N GLY A 91 -10.31 0.21 -8.18
CA GLY A 91 -9.42 1.34 -8.04
C GLY A 91 -8.91 1.84 -9.41
N PRO A 92 -8.06 2.89 -9.41
CA PRO A 92 -7.47 3.44 -10.63
C PRO A 92 -6.47 2.48 -11.32
N PHE A 93 -6.09 1.39 -10.63
CA PHE A 93 -5.19 0.37 -11.14
C PHE A 93 -6.01 -0.84 -11.63
N THR A 94 -5.80 -1.21 -12.90
CA THR A 94 -6.50 -2.32 -13.54
C THR A 94 -5.60 -3.53 -13.84
N ARG A 95 -4.28 -3.33 -13.92
CA ARG A 95 -3.29 -4.38 -14.24
C ARG A 95 -2.38 -4.67 -13.04
N PRO A 96 -1.98 -5.93 -12.77
CA PRO A 96 -2.15 -7.12 -13.62
C PRO A 96 -3.59 -7.64 -13.67
N HIS A 97 -4.37 -7.51 -12.59
CA HIS A 97 -5.80 -7.83 -12.57
C HIS A 97 -6.53 -7.01 -11.50
N PRO A 98 -7.79 -6.57 -11.70
CA PRO A 98 -8.52 -5.78 -10.69
C PRO A 98 -8.67 -6.48 -9.34
N ALA A 99 -8.83 -7.81 -9.34
CA ALA A 99 -8.91 -8.59 -8.10
C ALA A 99 -7.64 -8.44 -7.23
N VAL A 100 -6.45 -8.36 -7.84
CA VAL A 100 -5.20 -8.16 -7.08
C VAL A 100 -5.25 -6.85 -6.32
N TRP A 101 -5.71 -5.77 -6.97
CA TRP A 101 -5.82 -4.47 -6.32
C TRP A 101 -6.91 -4.42 -5.25
N ARG A 102 -8.01 -5.16 -5.41
CA ARG A 102 -9.03 -5.32 -4.37
C ARG A 102 -8.51 -6.12 -3.16
N VAL A 103 -7.63 -7.09 -3.38
CA VAL A 103 -6.93 -7.80 -2.29
C VAL A 103 -5.96 -6.86 -1.58
N VAL A 104 -5.13 -6.11 -2.32
CA VAL A 104 -4.20 -5.14 -1.75
C VAL A 104 -4.96 -4.11 -0.91
N PHE A 105 -6.04 -3.54 -1.44
CA PHE A 105 -6.88 -2.61 -0.69
C PHE A 105 -7.54 -3.28 0.54
N GLY A 106 -8.00 -4.53 0.42
CA GLY A 106 -8.48 -5.34 1.54
C GLY A 106 -7.45 -5.50 2.65
N LEU A 107 -6.23 -5.90 2.30
CA LEU A 107 -5.12 -6.02 3.25
C LEU A 107 -4.79 -4.67 3.90
N SER A 108 -4.82 -3.56 3.16
CA SER A 108 -4.62 -2.22 3.72
C SER A 108 -5.68 -1.86 4.75
N VAL A 109 -6.96 -2.20 4.51
CA VAL A 109 -8.03 -2.00 5.49
C VAL A 109 -7.81 -2.85 6.74
N LEU A 110 -7.45 -4.14 6.59
CA LEU A 110 -7.16 -5.01 7.73
C LEU A 110 -6.00 -4.48 8.57
N TYR A 111 -4.93 -4.04 7.93
CA TYR A 111 -3.79 -3.44 8.61
C TYR A 111 -4.16 -2.15 9.34
N PHE A 112 -4.93 -1.27 8.71
CA PHE A 112 -5.43 -0.06 9.38
C PHE A 112 -6.26 -0.41 10.62
N LEU A 113 -7.19 -1.36 10.52
CA LEU A 113 -7.99 -1.81 11.67
C LEU A 113 -7.12 -2.43 12.77
N PHE A 114 -6.08 -3.17 12.39
CA PHE A 114 -5.11 -3.72 13.32
C PHE A 114 -4.32 -2.62 14.05
N LEU A 115 -3.84 -1.59 13.33
CA LEU A 115 -3.19 -0.43 13.94
C LEU A 115 -4.12 0.31 14.91
N VAL A 116 -5.38 0.51 14.54
CA VAL A 116 -6.40 1.10 15.43
C VAL A 116 -6.57 0.25 16.68
N PHE A 117 -6.59 -1.08 16.56
CA PHE A 117 -6.62 -1.98 17.71
C PHE A 117 -5.38 -1.83 18.60
N LEU A 118 -4.18 -1.82 18.02
CA LEU A 118 -2.92 -1.63 18.76
C LEU A 118 -2.89 -0.31 19.54
N LEU A 119 -3.52 0.75 19.04
CA LEU A 119 -3.60 2.06 19.70
C LEU A 119 -4.22 1.98 21.10
N PHE A 120 -5.13 1.03 21.34
CA PHE A 120 -5.78 0.84 22.64
C PHE A 120 -5.03 -0.10 23.57
N LEU A 121 -3.96 -0.76 23.10
CA LEU A 121 -3.13 -1.63 23.91
C LEU A 121 -2.03 -0.85 24.61
N ASN A 122 -1.67 -1.28 25.82
CA ASN A 122 -0.47 -0.78 26.48
C ASN A 122 0.80 -1.47 25.93
N TRP A 123 1.97 -0.91 26.26
CA TRP A 123 3.26 -1.42 25.78
C TRP A 123 3.52 -2.90 26.10
N ASP A 124 3.11 -3.37 27.27
CA ASP A 124 3.32 -4.76 27.67
C ASP A 124 2.42 -5.73 26.89
N GLN A 125 1.18 -5.32 26.62
CA GLN A 125 0.25 -6.06 25.77
C GLN A 125 0.72 -6.13 24.33
N VAL A 126 1.24 -5.04 23.78
CA VAL A 126 1.81 -5.02 22.41
C VAL A 126 3.00 -5.98 22.33
N LYS A 127 3.92 -5.96 23.30
CA LYS A 127 5.05 -6.91 23.34
C LYS A 127 4.57 -8.36 23.43
N LEU A 128 3.61 -8.64 24.29
CA LEU A 128 3.05 -9.99 24.43
C LEU A 128 2.46 -10.48 23.10
N LEU A 129 1.71 -9.62 22.39
CA LEU A 129 1.17 -9.92 21.08
C LEU A 129 2.27 -10.15 20.03
N MET A 130 3.33 -9.33 20.01
CA MET A 130 4.47 -9.53 19.11
C MET A 130 5.19 -10.85 19.40
N TYR A 131 5.42 -11.19 20.67
CA TYR A 131 6.05 -12.46 21.06
C TYR A 131 5.16 -13.68 20.78
N TRP A 132 3.85 -13.48 20.72
CA TRP A 132 2.91 -14.52 20.33
C TRP A 132 2.93 -14.77 18.81
N LEU A 133 3.11 -13.70 18.02
CA LEU A 133 3.26 -13.76 16.56
C LEU A 133 4.61 -14.36 16.15
N ASP A 134 5.71 -13.84 16.71
CA ASP A 134 7.06 -14.37 16.54
C ASP A 134 7.77 -14.53 17.90
N PRO A 135 7.89 -15.75 18.42
CA PRO A 135 8.57 -16.04 19.68
C PRO A 135 10.04 -15.63 19.71
N ASN A 136 10.73 -15.55 18.57
CA ASN A 136 12.16 -15.23 18.50
C ASN A 136 12.45 -13.78 18.89
N LEU A 137 11.46 -12.90 18.77
CA LEU A 137 11.56 -11.48 19.16
C LEU A 137 11.88 -11.29 20.66
N ARG A 138 11.68 -12.32 21.50
CA ARG A 138 12.06 -12.28 22.93
C ARG A 138 13.56 -12.16 23.13
N TYR A 139 14.36 -12.63 22.17
CA TYR A 139 15.82 -12.70 22.26
C TYR A 139 16.51 -11.81 21.24
N ALA A 140 15.76 -11.14 20.36
CA ALA A 140 16.29 -10.22 19.38
C ALA A 140 16.88 -8.98 20.08
N LYS A 141 18.11 -8.60 19.72
CA LYS A 141 18.70 -7.35 20.16
C LYS A 141 18.09 -6.21 19.35
N ARG A 142 17.65 -5.15 20.03
CA ARG A 142 17.12 -3.97 19.34
C ARG A 142 18.26 -3.27 18.62
N GLU A 143 18.06 -2.98 17.34
CA GLU A 143 19.04 -2.26 16.51
C GLU A 143 19.39 -0.89 17.10
N ALA A 144 18.41 -0.19 17.66
CA ALA A 144 18.61 1.09 18.32
C ALA A 144 19.52 1.05 19.56
N ASP A 145 19.82 -0.13 20.10
CA ASP A 145 20.76 -0.29 21.22
C ASP A 145 22.21 -0.58 20.72
N ILE A 146 22.44 -0.60 19.40
CA ILE A 146 23.72 -0.96 18.77
C ILE A 146 24.19 0.13 17.80
N MET A 147 23.26 0.79 17.13
CA MET A 147 23.56 1.78 16.09
C MET A 147 23.62 3.19 16.67
N GLU A 148 24.57 3.97 16.15
CA GLU A 148 24.72 5.40 16.45
C GLU A 148 24.07 6.23 15.34
N TYR A 149 22.97 6.92 15.67
CA TYR A 149 22.20 7.71 14.72
C TYR A 149 22.62 9.19 14.72
N ALA A 150 22.79 9.79 13.54
CA ALA A 150 23.11 11.21 13.30
C ALA A 150 24.31 11.81 14.09
N VAL A 151 25.38 11.05 14.33
CA VAL A 151 26.57 11.54 15.04
C VAL A 151 27.56 12.22 14.09
N ASN A 152 28.15 13.37 14.44
CA ASN A 152 29.22 14.03 13.66
C ASN A 152 28.89 14.36 12.17
N CYS A 153 27.66 14.78 11.86
CA CYS A 153 27.18 14.97 10.47
C CYS A 153 27.82 16.11 9.65
N THR A 154 28.84 16.78 10.18
CA THR A 154 29.59 17.84 9.47
C THR A 154 30.80 17.30 8.72
N VAL A 155 31.34 16.15 9.14
CA VAL A 155 32.52 15.53 8.53
C VAL A 155 32.08 14.49 7.51
N ILE A 156 32.24 14.84 6.23
CA ILE A 156 31.88 14.00 5.08
C ILE A 156 33.17 13.40 4.50
N THR A 157 33.39 12.11 4.70
CA THR A 157 34.51 11.35 4.11
C THR A 157 33.98 10.29 3.15
N TRP A 158 34.81 9.85 2.20
CA TRP A 158 34.40 8.84 1.22
C TRP A 158 34.07 7.49 1.87
N GLU A 159 34.87 7.06 2.84
CA GLU A 159 34.62 5.84 3.62
C GLU A 159 33.25 5.89 4.30
N ARG A 160 32.91 7.04 4.87
CA ARG A 160 31.61 7.25 5.51
C ARG A 160 30.47 7.21 4.51
N ILE A 161 30.58 7.87 3.36
CA ILE A 161 29.52 7.79 2.33
C ILE A 161 29.27 6.33 1.94
N LEU A 162 30.33 5.53 1.79
CA LEU A 162 30.19 4.11 1.44
C LEU A 162 29.53 3.27 2.54
N THR A 163 29.71 3.60 3.82
CA THR A 163 29.01 2.87 4.91
C THR A 163 27.51 3.16 4.95
N HIS A 164 27.06 4.30 4.41
CA HIS A 164 25.65 4.67 4.31
C HIS A 164 24.97 4.11 3.03
N PHE A 165 25.72 3.51 2.10
CA PHE A 165 25.17 2.76 0.97
C PHE A 165 24.77 1.33 1.40
N ASP A 166 23.75 1.24 2.25
CA ASP A 166 23.28 -0.01 2.81
C ASP A 166 21.97 -0.50 2.16
N ILE A 167 21.29 -1.44 2.82
CA ILE A 167 20.02 -1.98 2.36
C ILE A 167 18.91 -0.91 2.31
N PHE A 168 18.97 0.12 3.15
CA PHE A 168 18.01 1.21 3.18
C PHE A 168 18.20 2.11 1.95
N ALA A 169 19.44 2.49 1.61
CA ALA A 169 19.73 3.23 0.39
C ALA A 169 19.23 2.50 -0.88
N LEU A 170 19.44 1.17 -0.95
CA LEU A 170 18.91 0.33 -2.03
C LEU A 170 17.39 0.26 -2.00
N GLY A 171 16.78 0.17 -0.82
CA GLY A 171 15.34 0.18 -0.60
C GLY A 171 14.70 1.48 -1.08
N HIS A 172 15.32 2.62 -0.79
CA HIS A 172 14.92 3.93 -1.29
C HIS A 172 14.98 3.93 -2.82
N PHE A 173 16.12 3.61 -3.42
CA PHE A 173 16.25 3.61 -4.87
C PHE A 173 15.25 2.68 -5.59
N ALA A 174 15.19 1.42 -5.18
CA ALA A 174 14.31 0.43 -5.80
C ALA A 174 12.83 0.74 -5.53
N GLY A 175 12.51 1.16 -4.30
CA GLY A 175 11.16 1.57 -3.90
C GLY A 175 10.66 2.74 -4.74
N TRP A 176 11.51 3.74 -4.97
CA TRP A 176 11.16 4.89 -5.80
C TRP A 176 11.06 4.58 -7.29
N ALA A 177 11.86 3.63 -7.79
CA ALA A 177 11.67 3.10 -9.15
C ALA A 177 10.30 2.44 -9.32
N VAL A 178 9.88 1.58 -8.38
CA VAL A 178 8.56 0.94 -8.44
C VAL A 178 7.43 1.95 -8.25
N LYS A 179 7.55 2.87 -7.28
CA LYS A 179 6.56 3.94 -7.06
C LYS A 179 6.40 4.81 -8.31
N ALA A 180 7.48 5.14 -9.01
CA ALA A 180 7.43 5.88 -10.26
C ALA A 180 6.75 5.11 -11.39
N LEU A 181 6.95 3.79 -11.50
CA LEU A 181 6.22 2.93 -12.47
C LEU A 181 4.70 2.90 -12.22
N LEU A 182 4.29 3.01 -10.96
CA LEU A 182 2.88 3.02 -10.56
C LEU A 182 2.23 4.40 -10.73
N ILE A 183 2.86 5.46 -10.20
CA ILE A 183 2.31 6.82 -10.17
C ILE A 183 2.44 7.50 -11.54
N ARG A 184 3.53 7.24 -12.26
CA ARG A 184 3.80 7.74 -13.62
C ARG A 184 3.72 9.26 -13.74
N SER A 185 4.13 9.97 -12.69
CA SER A 185 4.13 11.44 -12.65
C SER A 185 5.33 11.95 -11.87
N TYR A 186 6.22 12.68 -12.53
CA TYR A 186 7.39 13.29 -11.88
C TYR A 186 6.99 14.20 -10.72
N GLY A 187 6.03 15.11 -10.93
CA GLY A 187 5.63 16.08 -9.91
C GLY A 187 5.05 15.43 -8.66
N LEU A 188 4.25 14.37 -8.81
CA LEU A 188 3.72 13.63 -7.65
C LEU A 188 4.84 12.84 -6.96
N CYS A 189 5.68 12.11 -7.70
CA CYS A 189 6.76 11.33 -7.10
C CYS A 189 7.73 12.22 -6.31
N TRP A 190 8.17 13.35 -6.87
CA TRP A 190 9.06 14.28 -6.16
C TRP A 190 8.42 14.90 -4.93
N THR A 191 7.16 15.34 -5.04
CA THR A 191 6.43 15.89 -3.89
C THR A 191 6.35 14.87 -2.75
N ILE A 192 5.98 13.63 -3.06
CA ILE A 192 5.86 12.61 -2.04
C ILE A 192 7.24 12.21 -1.49
N SER A 193 8.29 12.22 -2.31
CA SER A 193 9.66 11.92 -1.86
C SER A 193 10.12 12.91 -0.82
N ILE A 194 10.00 14.20 -1.11
CA ILE A 194 10.39 15.23 -0.15
C ILE A 194 9.50 15.19 1.10
N THR A 195 8.21 14.92 0.94
CA THR A 195 7.28 14.83 2.09
C THR A 195 7.60 13.64 3.00
N TRP A 196 8.09 12.53 2.44
CA TRP A 196 8.48 11.35 3.20
C TRP A 196 9.67 11.64 4.13
N GLU A 197 10.72 12.22 3.56
CA GLU A 197 11.97 12.56 4.27
C GLU A 197 11.71 13.65 5.33
N LEU A 198 10.81 14.60 5.04
CA LEU A 198 10.34 15.56 6.03
C LEU A 198 9.58 14.87 7.19
N THR A 199 8.81 13.83 6.89
CA THR A 199 8.06 13.08 7.91
C THR A 199 9.03 12.33 8.83
N GLU A 200 10.09 11.73 8.28
CA GLU A 200 11.15 11.09 9.06
C GLU A 200 11.86 12.12 9.97
N LEU A 201 12.22 13.28 9.44
CA LEU A 201 12.80 14.37 10.22
C LEU A 201 11.85 14.85 11.35
N ILE A 202 10.54 14.92 11.10
CA ILE A 202 9.57 15.28 12.13
C ILE A 202 9.49 14.20 13.21
N PHE A 203 9.51 12.91 12.84
CA PHE A 203 9.31 11.79 13.77
C PHE A 203 10.60 11.16 14.33
N MET A 204 11.78 11.72 14.04
CA MET A 204 13.07 11.25 14.58
C MET A 204 13.11 11.19 16.13
N HIS A 205 12.30 12.02 16.79
CA HIS A 205 12.18 12.03 18.25
C HIS A 205 11.38 10.84 18.81
N LEU A 206 10.53 10.20 17.99
CA LEU A 206 9.82 8.97 18.33
C LEU A 206 10.64 7.73 17.95
N LEU A 207 11.25 7.76 16.76
CA LEU A 207 12.06 6.67 16.24
C LEU A 207 13.49 7.16 15.98
N PRO A 208 14.46 6.80 16.85
CA PRO A 208 15.87 7.16 16.67
C PRO A 208 16.46 6.72 15.33
N ASN A 209 15.91 5.65 14.74
CA ASN A 209 16.33 5.13 13.45
C ASN A 209 16.20 6.15 12.31
N PHE A 210 15.26 7.09 12.41
CA PHE A 210 15.07 8.17 11.41
C PHE A 210 16.00 9.36 11.64
N ALA A 211 16.84 9.33 12.68
CA ALA A 211 17.82 10.37 12.93
C ALA A 211 19.06 10.13 12.05
N GLU A 212 19.06 10.72 10.87
CA GLU A 212 20.16 10.61 9.92
C GLU A 212 20.89 11.95 9.75
N CYS A 213 22.02 11.92 9.04
CA CYS A 213 22.73 13.16 8.74
C CYS A 213 22.01 13.98 7.68
N TRP A 214 22.10 15.31 7.75
CA TRP A 214 21.45 16.19 6.77
C TRP A 214 21.86 15.89 5.31
N TRP A 215 23.11 15.46 5.09
CA TRP A 215 23.61 15.13 3.76
C TRP A 215 23.14 13.76 3.31
N ASP A 216 22.83 12.86 4.23
CA ASP A 216 22.23 11.55 3.97
C ASP A 216 20.82 11.78 3.41
N GLN A 217 19.97 12.39 4.22
CA GLN A 217 18.58 12.72 3.86
C GLN A 217 18.46 13.55 2.58
N VAL A 218 19.23 14.64 2.47
CA VAL A 218 19.07 15.56 1.33
C VAL A 218 19.79 15.05 0.08
N ILE A 219 21.02 14.55 0.21
CA ILE A 219 21.84 14.21 -0.96
C ILE A 219 21.67 12.74 -1.30
N LEU A 220 21.88 11.84 -0.34
CA LEU A 220 21.80 10.42 -0.60
C LEU A 220 20.35 10.00 -0.86
N ASP A 221 19.42 10.31 0.04
CA ASP A 221 18.06 9.81 -0.07
C ASP A 221 17.23 10.58 -1.09
N ILE A 222 16.97 11.88 -0.89
CA ILE A 222 16.14 12.67 -1.81
C ILE A 222 16.72 12.71 -3.23
N LEU A 223 17.99 13.09 -3.38
CA LEU A 223 18.53 13.42 -4.70
C LEU A 223 19.03 12.18 -5.45
N LEU A 224 19.83 11.33 -4.80
CA LEU A 224 20.47 10.19 -5.47
C LEU A 224 19.58 8.96 -5.52
N CYS A 225 19.16 8.43 -4.37
CA CYS A 225 18.38 7.21 -4.28
C CYS A 225 16.96 7.43 -4.82
N ASN A 226 16.20 8.33 -4.20
CA ASN A 226 14.81 8.62 -4.58
C ASN A 226 14.75 9.22 -5.99
N GLY A 227 15.54 10.28 -6.24
CA GLY A 227 15.62 10.93 -7.54
C GLY A 227 16.07 9.99 -8.67
N GLY A 228 17.09 9.16 -8.42
CA GLY A 228 17.58 8.15 -9.36
C GLY A 228 16.54 7.07 -9.64
N GLY A 229 15.88 6.55 -8.59
CA GLY A 229 14.79 5.61 -8.71
C GLY A 229 13.64 6.17 -9.54
N ILE A 230 13.19 7.40 -9.24
CA ILE A 230 12.16 8.10 -10.02
C ILE A 230 12.56 8.21 -11.49
N TRP A 231 13.79 8.64 -11.77
CA TRP A 231 14.28 8.77 -13.13
C TRP A 231 14.28 7.44 -13.89
N ILE A 232 14.75 6.36 -13.28
CA ILE A 232 14.70 5.01 -13.89
C ILE A 232 13.27 4.57 -14.13
N GLY A 233 12.40 4.65 -13.12
CA GLY A 233 11.01 4.20 -13.24
C GLY A 233 10.24 4.97 -14.31
N MET A 234 10.46 6.28 -14.41
CA MET A 234 9.86 7.10 -15.46
C MET A 234 10.48 6.84 -16.84
N THR A 235 11.77 6.54 -16.91
CA THR A 235 12.44 6.14 -18.17
C THR A 235 11.92 4.81 -18.66
N ALA A 236 11.75 3.83 -17.78
CA ALA A 236 11.11 2.56 -18.09
C ALA A 236 9.66 2.75 -18.58
N CYS A 237 8.88 3.64 -17.95
CA CYS A 237 7.54 4.00 -18.45
C CYS A 237 7.57 4.53 -19.88
N ARG A 238 8.55 5.38 -20.22
CA ARG A 238 8.69 5.93 -21.58
C ARG A 238 9.13 4.85 -22.58
N TYR A 239 10.10 4.02 -22.19
CA TYR A 239 10.62 2.95 -23.03
C TYR A 239 9.55 1.90 -23.36
N LEU A 240 8.66 1.61 -22.41
CA LEU A 240 7.54 0.68 -22.57
C LEU A 240 6.25 1.36 -23.11
N GLU A 241 6.33 2.63 -23.53
CA GLU A 241 5.20 3.43 -24.03
C GLU A 241 3.95 3.36 -23.13
N MET A 242 4.18 3.35 -21.81
CA MET A 242 3.11 3.20 -20.83
C MET A 242 2.19 4.42 -20.80
N ARG A 243 0.87 4.17 -20.77
CA ARG A 243 -0.13 5.24 -20.66
C ARG A 243 0.10 6.09 -19.41
N THR A 244 0.10 7.41 -19.59
CA THR A 244 0.18 8.40 -18.51
C THR A 244 -1.17 8.59 -17.84
N TYR A 245 -1.17 8.78 -16.52
CA TYR A 245 -2.39 9.08 -15.77
C TYR A 245 -2.59 10.61 -15.64
N HIS A 246 -3.82 11.07 -15.89
CA HIS A 246 -4.19 12.46 -15.68
C HIS A 246 -4.69 12.67 -14.25
N TRP A 247 -3.77 13.01 -13.36
CA TRP A 247 -4.07 13.27 -11.95
C TRP A 247 -4.81 14.61 -11.69
N ALA A 248 -4.94 15.46 -12.72
CA ALA A 248 -5.44 16.83 -12.61
C ALA A 248 -6.97 16.98 -12.37
N SER A 249 -7.74 15.90 -12.34
CA SER A 249 -9.21 15.95 -12.17
C SER A 249 -9.69 15.60 -10.75
N ILE A 250 -8.81 15.17 -9.84
CA ILE A 250 -9.23 14.82 -8.47
C ILE A 250 -9.14 16.05 -7.57
N LYS A 251 -10.24 16.80 -7.51
CA LYS A 251 -10.40 18.00 -6.67
C LYS A 251 -10.46 17.75 -5.15
N SER A 252 -10.04 16.60 -4.63
CA SER A 252 -10.42 16.23 -3.25
C SER A 252 -9.34 15.49 -2.49
N VAL A 253 -9.27 15.81 -1.20
CA VAL A 253 -8.60 15.19 -0.05
C VAL A 253 -8.40 13.65 -0.13
N TRP A 254 -9.21 12.96 -0.93
CA TRP A 254 -9.14 11.54 -1.25
C TRP A 254 -7.85 11.08 -1.94
N LEU A 255 -7.24 11.90 -2.81
CA LEU A 255 -5.97 11.54 -3.44
C LEU A 255 -4.84 11.49 -2.40
N LEU A 256 -4.80 12.46 -1.49
CA LEU A 256 -3.90 12.46 -0.34
C LEU A 256 -4.18 11.27 0.58
N PHE A 257 -5.44 10.93 0.84
CA PHE A 257 -5.81 9.81 1.72
C PHE A 257 -5.47 8.43 1.13
N LEU A 258 -5.67 8.24 -0.18
CA LEU A 258 -5.28 7.03 -0.91
C LEU A 258 -3.76 6.94 -1.06
N ILE A 259 -3.08 8.05 -1.39
CA ILE A 259 -1.62 8.09 -1.41
C ILE A 259 -1.09 7.77 -0.01
N PHE A 260 -1.63 8.35 1.06
CA PHE A 260 -1.20 8.14 2.44
C PHE A 260 -1.45 6.71 2.94
N ASN A 261 -2.61 6.11 2.66
CA ASN A 261 -2.88 4.72 3.07
C ASN A 261 -2.13 3.69 2.22
N PHE A 262 -2.01 3.92 0.92
CA PHE A 262 -1.15 3.10 0.04
C PHE A 262 0.33 3.28 0.41
N TYR A 263 0.73 4.47 0.88
CA TYR A 263 2.06 4.77 1.41
C TYR A 263 2.36 4.03 2.69
N LEU A 264 1.44 4.08 3.66
CA LEU A 264 1.62 3.48 4.98
C LEU A 264 1.75 1.96 4.87
N PHE A 265 0.92 1.33 4.02
CA PHE A 265 0.91 -0.13 3.86
C PHE A 265 2.14 -0.67 3.12
N PHE A 266 2.63 0.00 2.07
CA PHE A 266 3.78 -0.49 1.30
C PHE A 266 5.14 -0.06 1.88
N THR A 267 5.22 1.07 2.56
CA THR A 267 6.52 1.65 2.97
C THR A 267 6.92 1.22 4.39
N LEU A 268 5.97 1.10 5.33
CA LEU A 268 6.27 0.53 6.66
C LEU A 268 6.58 -0.96 6.63
N SER A 269 6.19 -1.68 5.57
CA SER A 269 6.52 -3.10 5.40
C SER A 269 7.85 -3.35 4.71
N LEU A 270 8.51 -2.30 4.18
CA LEU A 270 9.77 -2.41 3.44
C LEU A 270 10.95 -1.66 4.11
N ASN A 271 10.69 -0.68 4.99
CA ASN A 271 11.70 0.06 5.75
C ASN A 271 11.81 -0.40 7.24
N THR A 272 11.31 -1.60 7.57
CA THR A 272 11.61 -2.34 8.81
C THR A 272 12.13 -3.72 8.46
#